data_AF-A0A7C8EH59-F1
#
_entry.id   AF-A0A7C8EH59-F1
#
_cell.length_a   1.000
_cell.length_b   1.000
_cell.length_c   1.000
_cell.angle_alpha   90.00
_cell.angle_beta   90.00
_cell.angle_gamma   90.00
#
_symmetry.space_group_name_H-M   'P 1'
#
loop_
_entity.id
_entity.type
_entity.pdbx_description
1 polymer ?
#
loop_
_entity_poly.entity_id
_entity_poly.type
_entity_poly.pdbx_seq_one_letter_code
_entity_poly.pdbx_strand_id
1 'polypeptide(L)'
;MADKYWYGDGDGDQGSNLGKWDYDDSPGYTSSNWRLCSDGSGCAKPADGDKIFIDNRAYYNTTDDRYQDIKDGMTGAETGTPNLALLRVAGNYDGNIGLAGEYLELEIHSGSNPQFIWEGAGVGYVMLSKGASADAICDLLIMNALGAYLYIKGKVNDASYKAEITKLINYAGNLNMATEADADIIAPREVICNGANAVIIIGTGCEGLKTGDTFKTNFNLVKGTITSDSPIGDCEGYAGTFNWGTADSTPAADVDLTGLLTLWQDFTFNWRAHDTGTSELYQFKAYGGKLDASSAINADVPKQIGSGAGEISEIWPSAEVNLNSGLGNISFGSGSKIAFYGGTLKPSYGQEISW
;
A
#
# COMPACT_ATOMS: atom_id res chain seq x y z
N MET A 1 -20.63 4.60 18.86
CA MET A 1 -19.21 4.24 18.96
C MET A 1 -19.02 3.42 20.21
N ALA A 2 -18.91 2.11 20.03
CA ALA A 2 -18.52 1.17 21.06
C ALA A 2 -17.24 0.45 20.64
N ASP A 3 -16.45 0.04 21.63
CA ASP A 3 -15.32 -0.85 21.41
C ASP A 3 -15.83 -2.30 21.34
N LYS A 4 -15.35 -3.03 20.35
CA LYS A 4 -15.76 -4.40 20.03
C LYS A 4 -14.51 -5.28 19.89
N TYR A 5 -14.59 -6.52 20.35
CA TYR A 5 -13.45 -7.43 20.36
C TYR A 5 -13.79 -8.74 19.68
N TRP A 6 -12.91 -9.22 18.82
CA TRP A 6 -12.99 -10.57 18.29
C TRP A 6 -12.61 -11.57 19.38
N TYR A 7 -13.37 -12.65 19.43
CA TYR A 7 -13.11 -13.76 20.33
C TYR A 7 -13.37 -15.04 19.53
N GLY A 8 -12.47 -16.01 19.63
CA GLY A 8 -12.54 -17.27 18.88
C GLY A 8 -13.21 -18.37 19.67
N ASP A 9 -13.91 -19.29 18.98
CA ASP A 9 -14.53 -20.46 19.59
C ASP A 9 -13.56 -21.64 19.55
N GLY A 10 -13.42 -22.30 20.70
CA GLY A 10 -12.42 -23.33 20.94
C GLY A 10 -12.86 -24.76 20.65
N ASP A 11 -14.15 -25.02 20.45
CA ASP A 11 -14.63 -26.40 20.41
C ASP A 11 -15.55 -26.68 19.20
N GLY A 12 -15.16 -27.68 18.41
CA GLY A 12 -15.93 -28.23 17.28
C GLY A 12 -17.18 -29.01 17.70
N ASP A 13 -17.73 -28.77 18.88
CA ASP A 13 -18.94 -29.40 19.39
C ASP A 13 -19.41 -28.58 20.59
N GLN A 14 -20.54 -27.84 20.46
CA GLN A 14 -21.60 -27.62 21.48
C GLN A 14 -22.53 -26.50 21.01
N GLY A 15 -23.81 -26.85 20.86
CA GLY A 15 -24.85 -25.95 20.36
C GLY A 15 -25.29 -24.85 21.34
N SER A 16 -25.76 -23.77 20.73
CA SER A 16 -26.81 -22.85 21.22
C SER A 16 -26.69 -22.36 22.66
N ASN A 17 -26.09 -21.18 22.87
CA ASN A 17 -26.56 -20.20 23.84
C ASN A 17 -26.15 -18.80 23.41
N LEU A 18 -27.14 -17.97 23.09
CA LEU A 18 -26.97 -16.62 22.58
C LEU A 18 -27.73 -15.64 23.45
N GLY A 19 -27.10 -14.49 23.69
CA GLY A 19 -27.74 -13.34 24.29
C GLY A 19 -27.36 -13.14 25.75
N LYS A 20 -26.24 -12.45 25.98
CA LYS A 20 -26.23 -11.15 26.68
C LYS A 20 -24.81 -10.57 26.71
N TRP A 21 -24.76 -9.27 26.44
CA TRP A 21 -23.62 -8.40 26.68
C TRP A 21 -23.45 -8.17 28.19
N ASP A 22 -22.22 -8.25 28.70
CA ASP A 22 -21.74 -7.24 29.65
C ASP A 22 -20.21 -7.17 29.66
N TYR A 23 -19.71 -5.95 29.78
CA TYR A 23 -18.32 -5.57 29.97
C TYR A 23 -18.00 -5.70 31.47
N ASP A 24 -16.75 -6.07 31.80
CA ASP A 24 -16.16 -6.23 33.15
C ASP A 24 -16.55 -7.47 33.99
N ASP A 25 -15.51 -8.26 34.33
CA ASP A 25 -15.36 -9.01 35.60
C ASP A 25 -16.08 -10.36 35.84
N SER A 26 -16.25 -11.24 34.84
CA SER A 26 -16.63 -12.64 35.13
C SER A 26 -15.63 -13.69 34.60
N PRO A 27 -14.98 -14.47 35.50
CA PRO A 27 -14.20 -15.63 35.10
C PRO A 27 -15.15 -16.79 34.82
N GLY A 28 -15.29 -17.17 33.54
CA GLY A 28 -15.99 -18.40 33.17
C GLY A 28 -16.94 -18.32 31.96
N TYR A 29 -16.70 -17.43 31.00
CA TYR A 29 -17.50 -17.37 29.78
C TYR A 29 -16.71 -17.83 28.55
N THR A 30 -17.07 -18.99 28.02
CA THR A 30 -16.58 -19.62 26.79
C THR A 30 -17.68 -19.67 25.75
N SER A 31 -18.07 -18.51 25.22
CA SER A 31 -18.88 -18.49 24.02
C SER A 31 -18.58 -17.25 23.20
N SER A 32 -17.87 -17.45 22.11
CA SER A 32 -17.75 -16.43 21.09
C SER A 32 -17.35 -17.01 19.76
N ASN A 33 -18.29 -16.97 18.83
CA ASN A 33 -17.96 -16.83 17.43
C ASN A 33 -18.28 -15.39 17.07
N TRP A 34 -17.26 -14.58 16.79
CA TRP A 34 -17.46 -13.43 15.93
C TRP A 34 -17.69 -13.94 14.51
N ARG A 35 -18.96 -14.15 14.16
CA ARG A 35 -19.49 -14.25 12.80
C ARG A 35 -20.27 -12.97 12.54
N LEU A 36 -19.94 -12.19 11.51
CA LEU A 36 -20.79 -11.08 11.09
C LEU A 36 -22.08 -11.68 10.47
N CYS A 37 -23.23 -11.38 11.10
CA CYS A 37 -24.61 -11.77 10.78
C CYS A 37 -24.83 -12.35 9.36
N SER A 38 -25.28 -13.60 9.20
CA SER A 38 -26.73 -13.87 9.15
C SER A 38 -27.16 -15.34 9.44
N ASP A 39 -26.58 -16.06 10.39
CA ASP A 39 -27.08 -17.43 10.73
C ASP A 39 -28.12 -17.48 11.86
N GLY A 40 -28.59 -16.31 12.34
CA GLY A 40 -29.69 -16.23 13.31
C GLY A 40 -29.27 -16.43 14.77
N SER A 41 -27.98 -16.28 15.08
CA SER A 41 -27.45 -16.54 16.41
C SER A 41 -26.95 -15.26 17.12
N GLY A 42 -27.69 -14.79 18.14
CA GLY A 42 -27.64 -13.46 18.81
C GLY A 42 -26.33 -12.84 19.35
N CYS A 43 -25.40 -12.48 18.47
CA CYS A 43 -24.52 -11.31 18.63
C CYS A 43 -24.87 -10.25 17.57
N ALA A 44 -24.97 -8.97 17.97
CA ALA A 44 -25.26 -7.89 17.03
C ALA A 44 -24.03 -7.59 16.17
N LYS A 45 -24.22 -7.45 14.85
CA LYS A 45 -23.19 -6.88 13.97
C LYS A 45 -22.65 -5.57 14.53
N PRO A 46 -21.37 -5.22 14.28
CA PRO A 46 -20.86 -3.88 14.55
C PRO A 46 -21.81 -2.83 13.95
N ALA A 47 -21.85 -1.65 14.53
CA ALA A 47 -22.57 -0.52 13.95
C ALA A 47 -21.59 0.47 13.31
N ASP A 48 -22.11 1.37 12.47
CA ASP A 48 -21.32 2.47 11.94
C ASP A 48 -20.67 3.28 13.09
N GLY A 49 -19.38 3.52 12.94
CA GLY A 49 -18.52 4.20 13.90
C GLY A 49 -18.03 3.33 15.06
N ASP A 50 -18.26 2.02 15.06
CA ASP A 50 -17.66 1.12 16.04
C ASP A 50 -16.17 0.88 15.79
N LYS A 51 -15.46 0.47 16.83
CA LYS A 51 -14.04 0.08 16.76
C LYS A 51 -13.92 -1.42 16.98
N ILE A 52 -13.16 -2.10 16.14
CA ILE A 52 -12.92 -3.54 16.22
C ILE A 52 -11.46 -3.78 16.58
N PHE A 53 -11.26 -4.66 17.55
CA PHE A 53 -9.96 -5.14 17.99
C PHE A 53 -9.88 -6.66 17.82
N ILE A 54 -8.79 -7.13 17.22
CA ILE A 54 -8.46 -8.55 17.03
C ILE A 54 -7.16 -8.79 17.80
N ASP A 55 -7.20 -9.62 18.84
CA ASP A 55 -6.09 -9.81 19.76
C ASP A 55 -6.05 -11.24 20.34
N ASN A 56 -5.22 -11.45 21.36
CA ASN A 56 -5.02 -12.73 22.04
C ASN A 56 -6.24 -13.31 22.80
N ARG A 57 -7.39 -12.64 22.77
CA ARG A 57 -8.67 -13.23 23.22
C ARG A 57 -9.29 -14.20 22.21
N ALA A 58 -8.74 -14.19 21.00
CA ALA A 58 -8.79 -15.30 20.07
C ALA A 58 -8.58 -16.67 20.73
N TYR A 59 -9.30 -17.70 20.25
CA TYR A 59 -8.96 -19.08 20.60
C TYR A 59 -7.56 -19.41 20.08
N TYR A 60 -6.73 -20.02 20.93
CA TYR A 60 -5.41 -20.47 20.55
C TYR A 60 -5.45 -21.94 20.13
N ASN A 61 -5.18 -22.22 18.86
CA ASN A 61 -5.13 -23.58 18.35
C ASN A 61 -3.77 -24.20 18.69
N THR A 62 -3.75 -25.11 19.67
CA THR A 62 -2.53 -25.80 20.10
C THR A 62 -1.96 -26.77 19.07
N THR A 63 -2.75 -27.19 18.07
CA THR A 63 -2.28 -28.07 16.99
C THR A 63 -1.49 -27.29 15.96
N ASP A 64 -1.96 -26.08 15.63
CA ASP A 64 -1.31 -25.19 14.66
C ASP A 64 -0.32 -24.20 15.31
N ASP A 65 -0.24 -24.20 16.65
CA ASP A 65 0.59 -23.32 17.48
C ASP A 65 0.38 -21.82 17.21
N ARG A 66 -0.88 -21.41 17.00
CA ARG A 66 -1.27 -20.04 16.64
C ARG A 66 -2.73 -19.71 17.00
N TYR A 67 -3.08 -18.43 17.00
CA TYR A 67 -4.46 -17.99 17.17
C TYR A 67 -5.34 -18.37 15.97
N GLN A 68 -6.62 -18.65 16.24
CA GLN A 68 -7.59 -19.09 15.26
C GLN A 68 -7.70 -18.08 14.10
N ASP A 69 -7.63 -18.61 12.87
CA ASP A 69 -7.81 -17.82 11.66
C ASP A 69 -9.25 -17.30 11.54
N ILE A 70 -9.37 -16.10 10.97
CA ILE A 70 -10.64 -15.50 10.55
C ILE A 70 -10.82 -15.83 9.05
N LYS A 71 -11.39 -17.00 8.75
CA LYS A 71 -11.53 -17.54 7.37
C LYS A 71 -12.85 -17.20 6.71
N ASP A 72 -13.95 -17.26 7.47
CA ASP A 72 -15.27 -16.92 6.95
C ASP A 72 -15.32 -15.40 6.79
N GLY A 73 -15.39 -14.95 5.53
CA GLY A 73 -15.59 -13.55 5.25
C GLY A 73 -16.81 -13.02 6.01
N MET A 74 -16.83 -11.70 6.18
CA MET A 74 -18.06 -10.98 5.85
C MET A 74 -18.46 -11.38 4.43
N THR A 75 -19.09 -12.53 4.24
CA THR A 75 -19.34 -13.06 2.89
C THR A 75 -20.22 -12.07 2.15
N GLY A 76 -19.73 -11.63 0.99
CA GLY A 76 -20.30 -10.58 0.14
C GLY A 76 -21.65 -10.89 -0.50
N ALA A 77 -22.50 -11.68 0.17
CA ALA A 77 -23.88 -11.91 -0.24
C ALA A 77 -24.85 -10.87 0.37
N GLU A 78 -24.66 -10.38 1.60
CA GLU A 78 -25.62 -9.45 2.22
C GLU A 78 -24.94 -8.48 3.20
N THR A 79 -24.55 -7.30 2.68
CA THR A 79 -23.97 -6.13 3.40
C THR A 79 -22.55 -6.35 3.96
N GLY A 80 -21.59 -5.52 3.55
CA GLY A 80 -20.22 -5.60 4.03
C GLY A 80 -20.11 -5.33 5.53
N THR A 81 -18.89 -5.21 6.05
CA THR A 81 -18.75 -4.64 7.41
C THR A 81 -19.33 -3.23 7.43
N PRO A 82 -20.06 -2.84 8.48
CA PRO A 82 -20.49 -1.45 8.62
C PRO A 82 -19.29 -0.54 8.80
N ASN A 83 -19.50 0.76 8.62
CA ASN A 83 -18.46 1.76 8.60
C ASN A 83 -17.63 1.79 9.89
N LEU A 84 -16.42 1.21 9.90
CA LEU A 84 -15.62 1.14 11.11
C LEU A 84 -14.91 2.45 11.39
N ALA A 85 -14.88 2.90 12.65
CA ALA A 85 -13.97 3.97 13.06
C ALA A 85 -12.53 3.46 13.18
N LEU A 86 -12.35 2.20 13.57
CA LEU A 86 -11.06 1.55 13.72
C LEU A 86 -11.19 0.04 13.48
N LEU A 87 -10.22 -0.53 12.76
CA LEU A 87 -9.86 -1.93 12.84
C LEU A 87 -8.43 -2.03 13.36
N ARG A 88 -8.21 -2.75 14.46
CA ARG A 88 -6.87 -2.98 15.01
C ARG A 88 -6.60 -4.47 15.16
N VAL A 89 -5.54 -4.95 14.53
CA VAL A 89 -4.95 -6.27 14.77
C VAL A 89 -3.78 -6.09 15.73
N ALA A 90 -3.91 -6.57 16.96
CA ALA A 90 -2.94 -6.35 18.01
C ALA A 90 -1.67 -7.20 17.83
N GLY A 91 -0.55 -6.73 18.39
CA GLY A 91 0.75 -7.39 18.20
C GLY A 91 0.93 -8.76 18.84
N ASN A 92 -0.01 -9.17 19.68
CA ASN A 92 -0.07 -10.51 20.25
C ASN A 92 -0.93 -11.47 19.43
N TYR A 93 -1.48 -11.06 18.29
CA TYR A 93 -2.25 -11.91 17.39
C TYR A 93 -1.39 -12.37 16.20
N ASP A 94 -1.40 -13.66 15.91
CA ASP A 94 -0.64 -14.31 14.83
C ASP A 94 -1.52 -15.17 13.89
N GLY A 95 -2.85 -15.17 14.10
CA GLY A 95 -3.80 -15.84 13.22
C GLY A 95 -3.95 -15.12 11.88
N ASN A 96 -4.45 -15.82 10.87
CA ASN A 96 -4.71 -15.22 9.55
C ASN A 96 -6.07 -14.53 9.50
N ILE A 97 -6.25 -13.60 8.57
CA ILE A 97 -7.49 -12.88 8.30
C ILE A 97 -7.79 -12.91 6.80
N GLY A 98 -8.93 -13.45 6.41
CA GLY A 98 -9.26 -13.70 5.01
C GLY A 98 -8.31 -14.71 4.35
N LEU A 99 -8.45 -14.88 3.05
CA LEU A 99 -7.57 -15.71 2.24
C LEU A 99 -7.49 -15.19 0.80
N ALA A 100 -6.49 -15.66 0.05
CA ALA A 100 -6.33 -15.30 -1.36
C ALA A 100 -7.58 -15.70 -2.16
N GLY A 101 -8.22 -14.73 -2.79
CA GLY A 101 -9.48 -14.91 -3.52
C GLY A 101 -10.75 -14.68 -2.68
N GLU A 102 -10.67 -14.80 -1.35
CA GLU A 102 -11.78 -14.51 -0.42
C GLU A 102 -11.30 -13.49 0.63
N TYR A 103 -11.15 -12.25 0.16
CA TYR A 103 -10.68 -11.12 0.98
C TYR A 103 -11.75 -10.72 2.00
N LEU A 104 -11.29 -10.27 3.17
CA LEU A 104 -12.13 -9.62 4.16
C LEU A 104 -12.59 -8.26 3.63
N GLU A 105 -13.86 -8.13 3.24
CA GLU A 105 -14.41 -6.88 2.71
C GLU A 105 -14.76 -5.88 3.83
N LEU A 106 -13.96 -4.81 3.93
CA LEU A 106 -14.15 -3.65 4.79
C LEU A 106 -15.01 -2.60 4.09
N GLU A 107 -16.30 -2.52 4.46
CA GLU A 107 -17.17 -1.45 3.93
C GLU A 107 -16.96 -0.16 4.74
N ILE A 108 -16.54 0.88 4.02
CA ILE A 108 -16.05 2.15 4.53
C ILE A 108 -16.88 3.26 3.92
N HIS A 109 -17.45 4.12 4.75
CA HIS A 109 -18.19 5.29 4.25
C HIS A 109 -17.35 6.56 4.35
N SER A 110 -17.35 7.34 3.28
CA SER A 110 -16.90 8.74 3.28
C SER A 110 -17.36 9.52 4.53
N GLY A 111 -16.41 10.08 5.30
CA GLY A 111 -16.67 10.98 6.43
C GLY A 111 -16.54 10.38 7.84
N SER A 112 -16.17 9.10 7.99
CA SER A 112 -15.97 8.45 9.30
C SER A 112 -14.52 8.40 9.79
N ASN A 113 -13.58 8.89 8.99
CA ASN A 113 -12.14 8.86 9.27
C ASN A 113 -11.63 7.49 9.76
N PRO A 114 -11.95 6.40 9.04
CA PRO A 114 -11.62 5.04 9.46
C PRO A 114 -10.10 4.84 9.50
N GLN A 115 -9.66 4.12 10.52
CA GLN A 115 -8.25 3.77 10.68
C GLN A 115 -8.08 2.24 10.65
N PHE A 116 -7.02 1.77 10.01
CA PHE A 116 -6.62 0.37 10.04
C PHE A 116 -5.20 0.26 10.59
N ILE A 117 -5.05 -0.46 11.70
CA ILE A 117 -3.77 -0.66 12.39
C ILE A 117 -3.46 -2.15 12.45
N TRP A 118 -2.33 -2.56 11.89
CA TRP A 118 -1.87 -3.94 11.89
C TRP A 118 -0.54 -4.08 12.64
N GLU A 119 -0.59 -4.71 13.80
CA GLU A 119 0.57 -4.95 14.67
C GLU A 119 0.86 -6.45 14.85
N GLY A 120 -0.07 -7.34 14.46
CA GLY A 120 0.05 -8.79 14.58
C GLY A 120 0.94 -9.44 13.51
N ALA A 121 1.47 -10.64 13.77
CA ALA A 121 2.41 -11.33 12.87
C ALA A 121 1.74 -12.22 11.80
N GLY A 122 0.41 -12.28 11.75
CA GLY A 122 -0.33 -13.12 10.81
C GLY A 122 -0.39 -12.57 9.37
N VAL A 123 -1.11 -13.31 8.52
CA VAL A 123 -1.41 -12.90 7.13
C VAL A 123 -2.81 -12.29 7.05
N GLY A 124 -2.96 -11.16 6.37
CA GLY A 124 -4.23 -10.49 6.11
C GLY A 124 -4.53 -10.36 4.62
N TYR A 125 -5.74 -10.70 4.20
CA TYR A 125 -6.30 -10.39 2.89
C TYR A 125 -7.52 -9.49 3.10
N VAL A 126 -7.40 -8.21 2.77
CA VAL A 126 -8.40 -7.18 3.07
C VAL A 126 -8.80 -6.42 1.80
N MET A 127 -10.10 -6.22 1.58
CA MET A 127 -10.62 -5.41 0.48
C MET A 127 -11.36 -4.20 1.05
N LEU A 128 -11.03 -2.99 0.62
CA LEU A 128 -11.83 -1.80 0.94
C LEU A 128 -12.99 -1.67 -0.05
N SER A 129 -14.20 -1.43 0.45
CA SER A 129 -15.39 -1.26 -0.37
C SER A 129 -16.38 -0.25 0.23
N LYS A 130 -17.44 0.08 -0.50
CA LYS A 130 -18.66 0.75 0.01
C LYS A 130 -19.92 0.22 -0.69
N GLY A 131 -19.83 -0.98 -1.28
CA GLY A 131 -20.74 -1.39 -2.36
C GLY A 131 -20.55 -0.55 -3.64
N ALA A 132 -21.16 -0.96 -4.74
CA ALA A 132 -20.85 -0.48 -6.11
C ALA A 132 -21.29 0.96 -6.45
N SER A 133 -21.40 1.89 -5.49
CA SER A 133 -21.97 3.23 -5.77
C SER A 133 -21.47 4.37 -4.89
N ALA A 134 -20.33 4.24 -4.21
CA ALA A 134 -19.76 5.35 -3.45
C ALA A 134 -18.27 5.18 -3.11
N ASP A 135 -17.63 6.28 -2.71
CA ASP A 135 -16.21 6.30 -2.34
C ASP A 135 -15.92 5.54 -1.03
N ALA A 136 -14.93 4.66 -1.06
CA ALA A 136 -14.35 3.98 0.10
C ALA A 136 -13.01 4.65 0.44
N ILE A 137 -12.90 5.28 1.61
CA ILE A 137 -11.72 6.07 1.98
C ILE A 137 -11.21 5.64 3.35
N CYS A 138 -10.07 4.96 3.37
CA CYS A 138 -9.30 4.69 4.58
C CYS A 138 -8.41 5.91 4.90
N ASP A 139 -8.64 6.62 6.01
CA ASP A 139 -7.84 7.80 6.32
C ASP A 139 -6.39 7.43 6.66
N LEU A 140 -6.22 6.32 7.38
CA LEU A 140 -4.93 5.91 7.90
C LEU A 140 -4.80 4.39 7.92
N LEU A 141 -3.77 3.87 7.25
CA LEU A 141 -3.28 2.51 7.40
C LEU A 141 -1.90 2.53 8.07
N ILE A 142 -1.75 1.83 9.19
CA ILE A 142 -0.45 1.61 9.85
C ILE A 142 -0.16 0.11 9.87
N MET A 143 1.06 -0.27 9.45
CA MET A 143 1.59 -1.62 9.64
C MET A 143 2.89 -1.56 10.43
N ASN A 144 2.99 -2.36 11.49
CA ASN A 144 4.13 -2.34 12.40
C ASN A 144 4.39 -3.74 12.99
N ALA A 145 4.68 -4.70 12.12
CA ALA A 145 4.84 -6.09 12.54
C ALA A 145 5.80 -6.85 11.61
N LEU A 146 6.95 -7.27 12.12
CA LEU A 146 8.00 -7.90 11.32
C LEU A 146 7.54 -9.17 10.58
N GLY A 147 6.65 -9.95 11.19
CA GLY A 147 6.10 -11.18 10.58
C GLY A 147 4.86 -10.96 9.72
N ALA A 148 4.30 -9.76 9.67
CA ALA A 148 3.05 -9.51 8.97
C ALA A 148 3.18 -9.58 7.45
N TYR A 149 2.11 -10.11 6.84
CA TYR A 149 1.86 -10.03 5.41
C TYR A 149 0.44 -9.52 5.19
N LEU A 150 0.29 -8.27 4.75
CA LEU A 150 -1.01 -7.69 4.43
C LEU A 150 -1.13 -7.54 2.91
N TYR A 151 -2.18 -8.12 2.35
CA TYR A 151 -2.63 -7.93 0.98
C TYR A 151 -3.88 -7.06 1.04
N ILE A 152 -3.82 -5.88 0.43
CA ILE A 152 -4.93 -4.94 0.42
C ILE A 152 -5.30 -4.54 -1.02
N LYS A 153 -6.59 -4.52 -1.29
CA LYS A 153 -7.16 -4.06 -2.58
C LYS A 153 -8.41 -3.23 -2.36
N GLY A 154 -8.92 -2.60 -3.40
CA GLY A 154 -10.12 -1.76 -3.37
C GLY A 154 -11.16 -2.35 -4.30
N LYS A 155 -12.46 -2.26 -4.01
CA LYS A 155 -13.51 -2.84 -4.86
C LYS A 155 -13.80 -2.02 -6.12
N VAL A 156 -13.64 -0.70 -6.05
CA VAL A 156 -13.87 0.22 -7.17
C VAL A 156 -12.94 1.43 -7.06
N ASN A 157 -12.14 1.67 -8.08
CA ASN A 157 -11.41 2.91 -8.28
C ASN A 157 -11.46 3.27 -9.77
N ASP A 158 -12.28 4.25 -10.12
CA ASP A 158 -12.56 4.65 -11.50
C ASP A 158 -12.92 6.15 -11.59
N ALA A 159 -13.41 6.59 -12.76
CA ALA A 159 -13.79 7.98 -13.00
C ALA A 159 -14.94 8.50 -12.10
N SER A 160 -15.74 7.61 -11.50
CA SER A 160 -16.93 7.92 -10.70
C SER A 160 -16.68 7.75 -9.19
N TYR A 161 -15.93 6.73 -8.80
CA TYR A 161 -15.71 6.33 -7.41
C TYR A 161 -14.24 6.08 -7.13
N LYS A 162 -13.84 6.21 -5.87
CA LYS A 162 -12.48 5.90 -5.43
C LYS A 162 -12.46 4.91 -4.28
N ALA A 163 -11.49 4.01 -4.31
CA ALA A 163 -11.02 3.24 -3.17
C ALA A 163 -9.65 3.79 -2.79
N GLU A 164 -9.58 4.56 -1.70
CA GLU A 164 -8.42 5.36 -1.33
C GLU A 164 -7.88 4.95 0.05
N ILE A 165 -6.55 4.99 0.19
CA ILE A 165 -5.90 5.14 1.50
C ILE A 165 -5.26 6.52 1.54
N THR A 166 -5.77 7.44 2.34
CA THR A 166 -5.26 8.81 2.37
C THR A 166 -3.83 8.85 2.89
N LYS A 167 -3.52 8.11 3.96
CA LYS A 167 -2.16 7.99 4.48
C LYS A 167 -1.82 6.55 4.85
N LEU A 168 -0.71 6.06 4.35
CA LEU A 168 -0.18 4.74 4.62
C LEU A 168 1.18 4.87 5.30
N ILE A 169 1.38 4.17 6.42
CA ILE A 169 2.67 4.14 7.12
C ILE A 169 3.07 2.69 7.40
N ASN A 170 4.19 2.26 6.84
CA ASN A 170 4.77 0.95 7.12
C ASN A 170 6.08 1.08 7.93
N TYR A 171 6.08 0.57 9.16
CA TYR A 171 7.24 0.51 10.05
C TYR A 171 7.91 -0.87 10.04
N ALA A 172 7.18 -1.94 9.74
CA ALA A 172 7.71 -3.30 9.63
C ALA A 172 6.67 -4.24 9.00
N GLY A 173 7.15 -5.25 8.28
CA GLY A 173 6.32 -6.27 7.62
C GLY A 173 6.16 -6.01 6.12
N ASN A 174 5.38 -6.88 5.47
CA ASN A 174 5.17 -6.88 4.03
C ASN A 174 3.76 -6.41 3.69
N LEU A 175 3.65 -5.31 2.94
CA LEU A 175 2.39 -4.78 2.45
C LEU A 175 2.34 -4.88 0.94
N ASN A 176 1.30 -5.54 0.42
CA ASN A 176 1.08 -5.74 -1.00
C ASN A 176 -0.24 -5.05 -1.40
N MET A 177 -0.15 -4.16 -2.38
CA MET A 177 -1.29 -3.41 -2.91
C MET A 177 -1.50 -3.77 -4.37
N ALA A 178 -2.69 -4.29 -4.68
CA ALA A 178 -3.24 -4.54 -6.03
C ALA A 178 -2.19 -5.02 -7.06
N THR A 179 -1.72 -6.26 -6.93
CA THR A 179 -0.73 -6.87 -7.84
C THR A 179 -1.34 -7.66 -9.00
N GLU A 180 -2.66 -7.61 -9.20
CA GLU A 180 -3.35 -8.44 -10.20
C GLU A 180 -4.18 -7.60 -11.18
N ALA A 181 -4.36 -8.12 -12.39
CA ALA A 181 -4.87 -7.46 -13.59
C ALA A 181 -6.38 -7.10 -13.57
N ASP A 182 -7.00 -7.02 -12.40
CA ASP A 182 -8.45 -6.87 -12.24
C ASP A 182 -8.82 -5.51 -11.64
N ALA A 183 -10.07 -5.08 -11.92
CA ALA A 183 -10.70 -3.79 -11.59
C ALA A 183 -10.67 -3.38 -10.10
N ASP A 184 -10.07 -4.19 -9.24
CA ASP A 184 -10.01 -4.01 -7.80
C ASP A 184 -8.76 -3.20 -7.38
N ILE A 185 -8.66 -1.98 -7.90
CA ILE A 185 -7.53 -1.08 -7.64
C ILE A 185 -7.77 -0.27 -6.35
N ILE A 186 -6.70 -0.03 -5.60
CA ILE A 186 -6.68 0.88 -4.44
C ILE A 186 -5.62 1.96 -4.64
N ALA A 187 -5.98 3.21 -4.36
CA ALA A 187 -5.12 4.36 -4.57
C ALA A 187 -4.62 4.91 -3.22
N PRO A 188 -3.36 4.67 -2.83
CA PRO A 188 -2.78 5.39 -1.70
C PRO A 188 -2.45 6.82 -2.11
N ARG A 189 -2.80 7.83 -1.31
CA ARG A 189 -2.45 9.23 -1.61
C ARG A 189 -1.04 9.57 -1.13
N GLU A 190 -0.72 9.17 0.10
CA GLU A 190 0.60 9.34 0.71
C GLU A 190 1.09 8.01 1.29
N VAL A 191 2.30 7.58 0.90
CA VAL A 191 2.95 6.36 1.37
C VAL A 191 4.23 6.71 2.11
N ILE A 192 4.32 6.29 3.37
CA ILE A 192 5.51 6.44 4.22
C ILE A 192 6.08 5.05 4.52
N CYS A 193 7.33 4.81 4.15
CA CYS A 193 8.09 3.62 4.57
C CYS A 193 9.17 4.05 5.55
N ASN A 194 9.04 3.62 6.81
CA ASN A 194 9.86 4.09 7.92
C ASN A 194 10.35 2.94 8.80
N GLY A 195 10.95 1.94 8.17
CA GLY A 195 11.56 0.84 8.90
C GLY A 195 12.47 0.01 8.02
N ALA A 196 13.60 -0.46 8.57
CA ALA A 196 14.56 -1.25 7.80
C ALA A 196 13.97 -2.58 7.30
N ASN A 197 12.97 -3.12 8.00
CA ASN A 197 12.27 -4.35 7.65
C ASN A 197 10.87 -4.09 7.06
N ALA A 198 10.58 -2.85 6.67
CA ALA A 198 9.34 -2.50 5.99
C ALA A 198 9.51 -2.74 4.49
N VAL A 199 8.59 -3.50 3.92
CA VAL A 199 8.50 -3.78 2.49
C VAL A 199 7.10 -3.39 2.01
N ILE A 200 7.04 -2.56 0.97
CA ILE A 200 5.78 -2.20 0.30
C ILE A 200 5.90 -2.56 -1.17
N ILE A 201 4.92 -3.27 -1.70
CA ILE A 201 4.78 -3.59 -3.12
C ILE A 201 3.46 -3.00 -3.60
N ILE A 202 3.53 -2.18 -4.65
CA ILE A 202 2.37 -1.52 -5.27
C ILE A 202 2.36 -1.92 -6.74
N GLY A 203 1.28 -2.56 -7.20
CA GLY A 203 1.15 -2.93 -8.61
C GLY A 203 0.90 -1.73 -9.52
N THR A 204 0.27 -1.99 -10.66
CA THR A 204 -0.05 -0.98 -11.67
C THR A 204 -1.34 -0.23 -11.32
N GLY A 205 -1.51 0.99 -11.86
CA GLY A 205 -2.77 1.76 -11.77
C GLY A 205 -3.18 2.25 -10.38
N CYS A 206 -2.32 2.16 -9.36
CA CYS A 206 -2.58 2.64 -8.01
C CYS A 206 -2.45 4.18 -7.95
N GLU A 207 -3.42 4.85 -8.54
CA GLU A 207 -3.58 6.30 -8.59
C GLU A 207 -5.06 6.70 -8.40
N GLY A 208 -5.31 7.94 -8.03
CA GLY A 208 -6.67 8.48 -7.96
C GLY A 208 -7.25 8.69 -9.35
N LEU A 209 -8.31 7.97 -9.68
CA LEU A 209 -8.95 8.02 -11.00
C LEU A 209 -10.24 8.84 -11.04
N LYS A 210 -10.77 9.23 -9.87
CA LYS A 210 -12.05 9.93 -9.77
C LYS A 210 -12.00 11.31 -10.43
N THR A 211 -12.95 11.58 -11.33
CA THR A 211 -13.03 12.86 -12.03
C THR A 211 -13.13 14.02 -11.03
N GLY A 212 -12.22 14.99 -11.14
CA GLY A 212 -12.16 16.14 -10.24
C GLY A 212 -11.36 15.92 -8.94
N ASP A 213 -10.87 14.70 -8.69
CA ASP A 213 -9.94 14.35 -7.60
C ASP A 213 -8.95 13.29 -8.10
N THR A 214 -8.42 13.49 -9.30
CA THR A 214 -7.36 12.65 -9.86
C THR A 214 -6.02 13.01 -9.20
N PHE A 215 -5.23 12.01 -8.81
CA PHE A 215 -3.92 12.24 -8.18
C PHE A 215 -2.98 11.07 -8.42
N LYS A 216 -1.67 11.33 -8.44
CA LYS A 216 -0.64 10.29 -8.38
C LYS A 216 -0.17 10.09 -6.93
N THR A 217 0.32 8.90 -6.62
CA THR A 217 0.76 8.55 -5.25
C THR A 217 2.03 9.30 -4.87
N ASN A 218 2.05 9.92 -3.69
CA ASN A 218 3.25 10.54 -3.12
C ASN A 218 3.99 9.57 -2.19
N PHE A 219 5.32 9.54 -2.25
CA PHE A 219 6.16 8.65 -1.47
C PHE A 219 7.16 9.38 -0.59
N ASN A 220 7.28 8.94 0.66
CA ASN A 220 8.33 9.35 1.59
C ASN A 220 9.02 8.10 2.18
N LEU A 221 10.27 7.86 1.79
CA LEU A 221 11.07 6.75 2.31
C LEU A 221 12.09 7.24 3.32
N VAL A 222 11.90 6.90 4.58
CA VAL A 222 12.94 7.10 5.60
C VAL A 222 13.90 5.91 5.61
N LYS A 223 13.38 4.68 5.52
CA LYS A 223 14.10 3.40 5.45
C LYS A 223 13.22 2.32 4.83
N GLY A 224 13.83 1.20 4.43
CA GLY A 224 13.12 0.02 3.94
C GLY A 224 13.13 -0.07 2.42
N THR A 225 12.16 -0.80 1.88
CA THR A 225 12.04 -1.03 0.43
C THR A 225 10.63 -0.74 -0.05
N ILE A 226 10.51 0.07 -1.10
CA ILE A 226 9.28 0.17 -1.89
C ILE A 226 9.55 -0.34 -3.30
N THR A 227 8.64 -1.14 -3.83
CA THR A 227 8.58 -1.48 -5.25
C THR A 227 7.22 -1.03 -5.77
N SER A 228 7.20 -0.27 -6.86
CA SER A 228 5.96 0.24 -7.46
C SER A 228 5.98 0.13 -8.98
N ASP A 229 4.88 -0.33 -9.57
CA ASP A 229 4.63 -0.31 -11.01
C ASP A 229 3.59 0.77 -11.40
N SER A 230 3.34 1.76 -10.52
CA SER A 230 2.33 2.82 -10.71
C SER A 230 2.94 4.19 -11.02
N PRO A 231 2.15 5.14 -11.57
CA PRO A 231 2.55 6.54 -11.70
C PRO A 231 2.85 7.17 -10.33
N ILE A 232 3.77 8.14 -10.31
CA ILE A 232 4.27 8.77 -9.09
C ILE A 232 3.99 10.28 -9.12
N GLY A 233 3.52 10.82 -7.98
CA GLY A 233 3.48 12.26 -7.73
C GLY A 233 4.87 12.74 -7.33
N ASP A 234 5.02 13.10 -6.06
CA ASP A 234 6.32 13.37 -5.44
C ASP A 234 6.95 12.11 -4.85
N CYS A 235 8.29 12.05 -4.84
CA CYS A 235 9.02 10.99 -4.16
C CYS A 235 10.23 11.60 -3.42
N GLU A 236 10.25 11.48 -2.11
CA GLU A 236 11.39 11.88 -1.28
C GLU A 236 11.95 10.67 -0.53
N GLY A 237 13.27 10.50 -0.54
CA GLY A 237 13.91 9.41 0.20
C GLY A 237 15.16 9.83 0.96
N TYR A 238 15.27 9.34 2.19
CA TYR A 238 16.35 9.57 3.16
C TYR A 238 17.26 8.38 3.40
N ALA A 239 16.77 7.16 3.17
CA ALA A 239 17.55 5.94 3.11
C ALA A 239 16.71 4.82 2.52
N GLY A 240 17.34 3.70 2.16
CA GLY A 240 16.64 2.52 1.65
C GLY A 240 16.55 2.51 0.13
N THR A 241 15.62 1.71 -0.41
CA THR A 241 15.54 1.45 -1.85
C THR A 241 14.13 1.65 -2.38
N PHE A 242 13.99 2.42 -3.44
CA PHE A 242 12.80 2.46 -4.27
C PHE A 242 13.08 1.77 -5.61
N ASN A 243 12.25 0.81 -5.99
CA ASN A 243 12.26 0.20 -7.31
C ASN A 243 11.02 0.65 -8.06
N TRP A 244 11.18 1.56 -9.01
CA TRP A 244 10.08 1.96 -9.87
C TRP A 244 10.09 1.06 -11.10
N GLY A 245 9.23 0.05 -11.12
CA GLY A 245 9.18 -1.00 -12.12
C GLY A 245 9.73 -2.35 -11.66
N THR A 246 9.08 -3.43 -12.10
CA THR A 246 9.47 -4.83 -11.91
C THR A 246 9.73 -5.56 -13.22
N ALA A 247 10.39 -6.74 -13.16
CA ALA A 247 10.77 -7.51 -14.35
C ALA A 247 9.58 -8.19 -15.05
N ASP A 248 8.54 -8.50 -14.28
CA ASP A 248 7.38 -9.28 -14.74
C ASP A 248 6.10 -8.43 -14.78
N SER A 249 6.20 -7.10 -14.62
CA SER A 249 5.01 -6.24 -14.69
C SER A 249 4.48 -6.15 -16.11
N THR A 250 3.15 -6.09 -16.22
CA THR A 250 2.47 -5.74 -17.45
C THR A 250 2.78 -4.27 -17.79
N PRO A 251 3.19 -3.95 -19.03
CA PRO A 251 3.38 -2.57 -19.44
C PRO A 251 2.10 -1.74 -19.25
N ALA A 252 2.23 -0.53 -18.74
CA ALA A 252 1.12 0.42 -18.56
C ALA A 252 1.39 1.74 -19.27
N ALA A 253 0.36 2.55 -19.52
CA ALA A 253 0.51 3.88 -20.08
C ALA A 253 0.65 4.92 -18.95
N ASP A 254 1.30 6.05 -19.27
CA ASP A 254 1.44 7.23 -18.42
C ASP A 254 2.06 6.95 -17.02
N VAL A 255 2.99 5.98 -16.98
CA VAL A 255 3.80 5.61 -15.81
C VAL A 255 4.93 6.63 -15.64
N ASP A 256 4.52 7.86 -15.32
CA ASP A 256 5.40 9.00 -15.12
C ASP A 256 5.51 9.40 -13.65
N LEU A 257 6.65 10.00 -13.32
CA LEU A 257 6.89 10.73 -12.08
C LEU A 257 6.74 12.21 -12.41
N THR A 258 5.59 12.78 -12.05
CA THR A 258 5.22 14.15 -12.45
C THR A 258 5.57 15.21 -11.42
N GLY A 259 5.84 14.80 -10.17
CA GLY A 259 6.30 15.67 -9.11
C GLY A 259 7.83 15.75 -9.06
N LEU A 260 8.35 16.06 -7.87
CA LEU A 260 9.77 16.14 -7.61
C LEU A 260 10.30 14.82 -7.00
N LEU A 261 11.35 14.28 -7.60
CA LEU A 261 12.17 13.23 -6.98
C LEU A 261 13.30 13.85 -6.15
N THR A 262 13.28 13.70 -4.82
CA THR A 262 14.34 14.18 -3.91
C THR A 262 15.11 13.00 -3.32
N LEU A 263 16.43 12.98 -3.54
CA LEU A 263 17.31 11.88 -3.15
C LEU A 263 18.35 12.34 -2.12
N TRP A 264 18.08 12.13 -0.83
CA TRP A 264 19.06 12.39 0.22
C TRP A 264 20.06 11.23 0.36
N GLN A 265 21.07 11.44 1.20
CA GLN A 265 22.14 10.49 1.46
C GLN A 265 21.61 9.07 1.75
N ASP A 266 22.27 8.03 1.22
CA ASP A 266 21.92 6.61 1.42
C ASP A 266 20.59 6.12 0.83
N PHE A 267 19.83 6.97 0.14
CA PHE A 267 18.66 6.56 -0.62
C PHE A 267 19.02 6.14 -2.04
N THR A 268 18.50 5.01 -2.50
CA THR A 268 18.62 4.56 -3.90
C THR A 268 17.26 4.50 -4.58
N PHE A 269 17.10 5.29 -5.63
CA PHE A 269 15.97 5.19 -6.55
C PHE A 269 16.39 4.49 -7.84
N ASN A 270 15.75 3.36 -8.13
CA ASN A 270 15.99 2.61 -9.36
C ASN A 270 14.88 2.90 -10.36
N TRP A 271 15.25 3.49 -11.50
CA TRP A 271 14.32 3.83 -12.57
C TRP A 271 14.25 2.70 -13.60
N ARG A 272 13.20 1.89 -13.47
CA ARG A 272 12.99 0.65 -14.22
C ARG A 272 11.53 0.52 -14.72
N ALA A 273 10.81 1.64 -14.85
CA ALA A 273 9.37 1.65 -15.12
C ALA A 273 9.04 0.98 -16.46
N HIS A 274 7.93 0.24 -16.50
CA HIS A 274 7.47 -0.48 -17.71
C HIS A 274 6.37 0.31 -18.43
N ASP A 275 6.76 1.46 -19.01
CA ASP A 275 5.82 2.29 -19.76
C ASP A 275 5.65 1.80 -21.21
N THR A 276 4.43 1.87 -21.74
CA THR A 276 4.10 1.54 -23.15
C THR A 276 4.57 2.58 -24.16
N GLY A 277 4.85 3.79 -23.71
CA GLY A 277 5.40 4.90 -24.46
C GLY A 277 6.78 5.30 -23.92
N THR A 278 6.85 6.42 -23.21
CA THR A 278 8.09 6.96 -22.63
C THR A 278 7.85 7.16 -21.15
N SER A 279 8.63 6.51 -20.30
CA SER A 279 8.58 6.82 -18.87
C SER A 279 9.24 8.17 -18.65
N GLU A 280 8.49 9.14 -18.13
CA GLU A 280 8.99 10.48 -17.84
C GLU A 280 9.31 10.65 -16.35
N LEU A 281 10.45 11.29 -16.09
CA LEU A 281 10.83 11.79 -14.77
C LEU A 281 10.97 13.31 -14.90
N TYR A 282 9.99 14.05 -14.38
CA TYR A 282 9.87 15.49 -14.64
C TYR A 282 11.01 16.28 -14.01
N GLN A 283 11.35 15.98 -12.75
CA GLN A 283 12.45 16.64 -12.07
C GLN A 283 13.04 15.76 -10.98
N PHE A 284 14.37 15.78 -10.83
CA PHE A 284 15.04 15.26 -9.64
C PHE A 284 16.00 16.26 -9.00
N LYS A 285 16.22 16.10 -7.70
CA LYS A 285 17.27 16.76 -6.92
C LYS A 285 18.00 15.71 -6.10
N ALA A 286 19.26 15.47 -6.44
CA ALA A 286 20.09 14.48 -5.77
C ALA A 286 21.08 15.15 -4.80
N TYR A 287 20.84 15.00 -3.49
CA TYR A 287 21.60 15.55 -2.36
C TYR A 287 22.42 14.48 -1.62
N GLY A 288 23.11 13.61 -2.37
CA GLY A 288 23.89 12.50 -1.83
C GLY A 288 23.28 11.12 -2.03
N GLY A 289 22.03 11.05 -2.51
CA GLY A 289 21.40 9.80 -2.92
C GLY A 289 21.78 9.33 -4.33
N LYS A 290 21.24 8.18 -4.71
CA LYS A 290 21.51 7.51 -5.98
C LYS A 290 20.26 7.43 -6.87
N LEU A 291 20.37 7.89 -8.12
CA LEU A 291 19.42 7.60 -9.20
C LEU A 291 20.07 6.59 -10.16
N ASP A 292 19.46 5.43 -10.35
CA ASP A 292 20.01 4.35 -11.18
C ASP A 292 19.03 3.88 -12.26
N ALA A 293 19.33 4.19 -13.52
CA ALA A 293 18.61 3.74 -14.70
C ALA A 293 19.37 2.65 -15.48
N SER A 294 20.43 2.06 -14.90
CA SER A 294 21.28 1.06 -15.59
C SER A 294 20.83 -0.39 -15.45
N SER A 295 19.69 -0.63 -14.80
CA SER A 295 19.13 -1.97 -14.66
C SER A 295 18.84 -2.59 -16.03
N ALA A 296 18.96 -3.92 -16.12
CA ALA A 296 18.51 -4.70 -17.27
C ALA A 296 16.96 -4.84 -17.31
N ILE A 297 16.28 -4.55 -16.20
CA ILE A 297 14.81 -4.57 -16.11
C ILE A 297 14.25 -3.38 -16.88
N ASN A 298 13.39 -3.64 -17.86
CA ASN A 298 12.73 -2.63 -18.71
C ASN A 298 13.76 -1.63 -19.28
N ALA A 299 14.94 -2.16 -19.63
CA ALA A 299 16.08 -1.35 -20.06
C ALA A 299 15.83 -0.71 -21.42
N ASP A 300 15.03 -1.36 -22.27
CA ASP A 300 14.64 -0.96 -23.63
C ASP A 300 13.55 0.12 -23.65
N VAL A 301 12.74 0.22 -22.59
CA VAL A 301 11.70 1.25 -22.45
C VAL A 301 12.31 2.66 -22.57
N PRO A 302 11.85 3.48 -23.54
CA PRO A 302 12.26 4.87 -23.67
C PRO A 302 12.05 5.66 -22.37
N LYS A 303 13.01 6.51 -22.02
CA LYS A 303 12.99 7.31 -20.79
C LYS A 303 13.27 8.77 -21.11
N GLN A 304 12.64 9.68 -20.39
CA GLN A 304 12.85 11.12 -20.58
C GLN A 304 13.04 11.84 -19.25
N ILE A 305 14.05 12.70 -19.17
CA ILE A 305 14.21 13.66 -18.09
C ILE A 305 13.52 14.98 -18.48
N GLY A 306 12.62 15.46 -17.63
CA GLY A 306 11.80 16.64 -17.88
C GLY A 306 10.57 16.35 -18.72
N SER A 307 9.49 17.11 -18.50
CA SER A 307 8.30 17.06 -19.35
C SER A 307 8.47 17.90 -20.64
N GLY A 308 9.51 18.73 -20.69
CA GLY A 308 9.69 19.74 -21.73
C GLY A 308 9.16 21.12 -21.37
N ALA A 309 8.70 21.31 -20.12
CA ALA A 309 8.30 22.61 -19.58
C ALA A 309 9.47 23.44 -19.03
N GLY A 310 10.72 23.00 -19.25
CA GLY A 310 11.93 23.70 -18.83
C GLY A 310 12.39 23.35 -17.42
N GLU A 311 12.06 22.16 -16.93
CA GLU A 311 12.48 21.66 -15.63
C GLU A 311 14.01 21.56 -15.53
N ILE A 312 14.52 21.85 -14.33
CA ILE A 312 15.95 21.78 -14.03
C ILE A 312 16.15 20.73 -12.95
N SER A 313 16.74 19.60 -13.33
CA SER A 313 17.19 18.61 -12.36
C SER A 313 18.56 19.00 -11.79
N GLU A 314 18.87 18.60 -10.57
CA GLU A 314 20.07 19.03 -9.85
C GLU A 314 20.87 17.82 -9.33
N ILE A 315 22.20 17.86 -9.50
CA ILE A 315 23.14 16.89 -8.92
C ILE A 315 24.08 17.65 -8.00
N TRP A 316 24.08 17.29 -6.72
CA TRP A 316 24.90 17.90 -5.69
C TRP A 316 26.06 16.98 -5.26
N PRO A 317 27.09 17.51 -4.57
CA PRO A 317 28.20 16.71 -4.08
C PRO A 317 27.76 15.41 -3.38
N SER A 318 28.53 14.34 -3.62
CA SER A 318 28.28 12.98 -3.12
C SER A 318 27.08 12.25 -3.73
N ALA A 319 26.26 12.88 -4.57
CA ALA A 319 25.20 12.19 -5.30
C ALA A 319 25.74 11.32 -6.44
N GLU A 320 25.02 10.25 -6.77
CA GLU A 320 25.32 9.36 -7.89
C GLU A 320 24.13 9.27 -8.84
N VAL A 321 24.28 9.76 -10.06
CA VAL A 321 23.25 9.67 -11.10
C VAL A 321 23.78 8.87 -12.28
N ASN A 322 23.18 7.72 -12.52
CA ASN A 322 23.51 6.85 -13.63
C ASN A 322 22.34 6.74 -14.60
N LEU A 323 22.46 7.46 -15.73
CA LEU A 323 21.49 7.49 -16.82
C LEU A 323 21.90 6.56 -17.98
N ASN A 324 22.84 5.65 -17.75
CA ASN A 324 23.41 4.82 -18.81
C ASN A 324 22.88 3.38 -18.72
N SER A 325 21.83 3.10 -19.49
CA SER A 325 21.27 1.77 -19.75
C SER A 325 22.08 0.94 -20.75
N GLY A 326 23.11 1.50 -21.37
CA GLY A 326 23.84 0.89 -22.49
C GLY A 326 23.11 0.94 -23.84
N LEU A 327 21.86 1.42 -23.89
CA LEU A 327 21.04 1.45 -25.11
C LEU A 327 20.86 2.85 -25.72
N GLY A 328 21.16 3.91 -24.97
CA GLY A 328 21.03 5.30 -25.46
C GLY A 328 19.58 5.76 -25.59
N ASN A 329 18.67 5.18 -24.80
CA ASN A 329 17.23 5.43 -24.85
C ASN A 329 16.73 6.41 -23.78
N ILE A 330 17.64 7.15 -23.13
CA ILE A 330 17.28 8.25 -22.23
C ILE A 330 17.49 9.59 -22.95
N SER A 331 16.41 10.35 -23.08
CA SER A 331 16.35 11.68 -23.70
C SER A 331 16.08 12.78 -22.68
N PHE A 332 16.12 14.04 -23.14
CA PHE A 332 15.72 15.22 -22.38
C PHE A 332 14.53 15.87 -23.07
N GLY A 333 13.51 16.22 -22.29
CA GLY A 333 12.41 17.06 -22.75
C GLY A 333 12.94 18.43 -23.18
N SER A 334 12.24 19.08 -24.12
CA SER A 334 12.65 20.39 -24.66
C SER A 334 12.92 21.41 -23.55
N GLY A 335 14.08 22.07 -23.59
CA GLY A 335 14.48 23.07 -22.58
C GLY A 335 14.79 22.52 -21.19
N SER A 336 14.60 21.22 -20.95
CA SER A 336 14.97 20.56 -19.70
C SER A 336 16.48 20.36 -19.63
N LYS A 337 17.04 20.44 -18.42
CA LYS A 337 18.49 20.33 -18.22
C LYS A 337 18.84 19.78 -16.85
N ILE A 338 20.10 19.36 -16.70
CA ILE A 338 20.70 19.00 -15.41
C ILE A 338 21.70 20.08 -15.02
N ALA A 339 21.50 20.69 -13.86
CA ALA A 339 22.50 21.52 -13.19
C ALA A 339 23.43 20.64 -12.34
N PHE A 340 24.72 20.66 -12.67
CA PHE A 340 25.72 19.84 -11.99
C PHE A 340 26.56 20.69 -11.03
N TYR A 341 26.29 20.55 -9.72
CA TYR A 341 26.97 21.27 -8.64
C TYR A 341 28.05 20.44 -7.94
N GLY A 342 28.24 19.20 -8.36
CA GLY A 342 29.17 18.21 -7.79
C GLY A 342 28.54 16.81 -7.80
N GLY A 343 29.31 15.77 -7.49
CA GLY A 343 28.84 14.38 -7.49
C GLY A 343 29.33 13.57 -8.69
N THR A 344 28.59 12.53 -9.06
CA THR A 344 28.90 11.65 -10.19
C THR A 344 27.72 11.59 -11.15
N LEU A 345 27.97 11.89 -12.43
CA LEU A 345 27.02 11.68 -13.51
C LEU A 345 27.61 10.68 -14.52
N LYS A 346 26.90 9.59 -14.77
CA LYS A 346 27.12 8.73 -15.94
C LYS A 346 26.02 9.03 -16.97
N PRO A 347 26.32 9.77 -18.05
CA PRO A 347 25.30 10.18 -19.01
C PRO A 347 24.78 8.99 -19.82
N SER A 348 23.62 9.19 -20.45
CA SER A 348 23.05 8.26 -21.44
C SER A 348 24.07 7.92 -22.53
N TYR A 349 24.02 6.68 -23.01
CA TYR A 349 24.97 6.20 -24.01
C TYR A 349 24.90 7.07 -25.28
N GLY A 350 26.07 7.54 -25.73
CA GLY A 350 26.20 8.36 -26.93
C GLY A 350 25.84 9.84 -26.77
N GLN A 351 25.48 10.30 -25.57
CA GLN A 351 25.24 11.73 -25.33
C GLN A 351 26.52 12.49 -24.98
N GLU A 352 26.71 13.62 -25.67
CA GLU A 352 27.78 14.58 -25.36
C GLU A 352 27.34 15.48 -24.20
N ILE A 353 28.20 15.59 -23.18
CA ILE A 353 28.03 16.58 -22.11
C ILE A 353 28.59 17.91 -22.61
N SER A 354 27.72 18.90 -22.81
CA SER A 354 28.12 20.29 -23.02
C SER A 354 28.17 21.03 -21.68
N TRP A 355 29.19 21.88 -21.50
CA TRP A 355 29.46 22.63 -20.27
C TRP A 355 28.94 24.06 -20.35
#